data_AF-A0A933JWS7-F1
#
_entry.id   AF-A0A933JWS7-F1
#
_cell.length_a   1.000
_cell.length_b   1.000
_cell.length_c   1.000
_cell.angle_alpha   90.00
_cell.angle_beta   90.00
_cell.angle_gamma   90.00
#
_symmetry.space_group_name_H-M   'P 1'
#
loop_
_entity.id
_entity.type
_entity.pdbx_description
1 polymer ?
#
loop_
_entity_poly.entity_id
_entity_poly.type
_entity_poly.pdbx_seq_one_letter_code
_entity_poly.pdbx_strand_id
1 'polypeptide(L)'
;MDWSQGGKAEWLKKAKKALHAGDIHEVERLILSLAPTPTDGSEGEKSNAPYFTRNAHRMRYADFKRSKLVIGSGSVESSVRRIVNLRMKGNGTFWNRENAEGMLLIRSYLKAGRLDDLADWSLQQTTPWWTAAKQQLSGPLPEARRIQLAAS
;
A
#
# COMPACT_ATOMS: atom_id res chain seq x y z
N MET A 1 12.05 -11.21 33.23
CA MET A 1 12.48 -10.13 32.32
C MET A 1 11.80 -8.85 32.79
N ASP A 2 12.56 -7.80 33.14
CA ASP A 2 11.97 -6.52 33.57
C ASP A 2 11.35 -5.81 32.35
N TRP A 3 10.02 -5.66 32.37
CA TRP A 3 9.24 -5.02 31.31
C TRP A 3 9.15 -3.49 31.46
N SER A 4 10.10 -2.88 32.16
CA SER A 4 10.31 -1.44 32.10
C SER A 4 10.41 -0.96 30.64
N GLN A 5 10.03 0.30 30.37
CA GLN A 5 9.96 0.85 29.01
C GLN A 5 11.26 0.64 28.19
N GLY A 6 12.42 0.60 28.87
CA GLY A 6 13.72 0.30 28.25
C GLY A 6 13.89 -1.15 27.80
N GLY A 7 13.45 -2.13 28.59
CA GLY A 7 13.57 -3.56 28.27
C GLY A 7 12.77 -3.96 27.04
N LYS A 8 11.54 -3.44 26.91
CA LYS A 8 10.67 -3.66 25.74
C LYS A 8 11.27 -3.10 24.46
N ALA A 9 11.80 -1.88 24.51
CA ALA A 9 12.38 -1.20 23.36
C ALA A 9 13.61 -1.94 22.83
N GLU A 10 14.50 -2.40 23.73
CA GLU A 10 15.69 -3.16 23.36
C GLU A 10 15.36 -4.55 22.80
N TRP A 11 14.39 -5.27 23.39
CA TRP A 11 13.90 -6.51 22.81
C TRP A 11 13.35 -6.30 21.40
N LEU A 12 12.50 -5.28 21.21
CA LEU A 12 11.88 -4.99 19.92
C LEU A 12 12.93 -4.63 18.85
N LYS A 13 13.97 -3.89 19.25
CA LYS A 13 15.10 -3.54 18.39
C LYS A 13 15.86 -4.79 17.94
N LYS A 14 16.12 -5.74 18.84
CA LYS A 14 16.75 -7.04 18.50
C LYS A 14 15.88 -7.85 17.55
N ALA A 15 14.59 -8.01 17.86
CA ALA A 15 13.65 -8.77 17.04
C ALA A 15 13.51 -8.16 15.62
N LYS A 16 13.39 -6.83 15.51
CA LYS A 16 13.35 -6.14 14.21
C LYS A 16 14.63 -6.33 13.41
N LYS A 17 15.79 -6.30 14.08
CA LYS A 17 17.09 -6.52 13.42
C LYS A 17 17.16 -7.93 12.83
N ALA A 18 16.77 -8.94 13.59
CA ALA A 18 16.71 -10.34 13.12
C ALA A 18 15.75 -10.50 11.94
N LEU A 19 14.54 -9.92 12.05
CA LEU A 19 13.53 -9.95 10.98
C LEU A 19 14.04 -9.31 9.68
N HIS A 20 14.66 -8.12 9.77
CA HIS A 20 15.21 -7.43 8.61
C HIS A 20 16.43 -8.13 8.01
N ALA A 21 17.17 -8.90 8.80
CA ALA A 21 18.24 -9.76 8.33
C ALA A 21 17.72 -11.06 7.66
N GLY A 22 16.42 -11.38 7.83
CA GLY A 22 15.84 -12.63 7.38
C GLY A 22 16.14 -13.82 8.30
N ASP A 23 16.64 -13.57 9.51
CA ASP A 23 16.96 -14.61 10.49
C ASP A 23 15.69 -14.97 11.28
N ILE A 24 14.88 -15.86 10.70
CA ILE A 24 13.60 -16.26 11.28
C ILE A 24 13.78 -17.15 12.51
N HIS A 25 14.88 -17.91 12.57
CA HIS A 25 15.21 -18.73 13.74
C HIS A 25 15.53 -17.86 14.96
N GLU A 26 16.25 -16.76 14.79
CA GLU A 26 16.47 -15.79 15.87
C GLU A 26 15.16 -15.09 16.27
N VAL A 27 14.30 -14.71 15.32
CA VAL A 27 12.97 -14.15 15.63
C VAL A 27 12.14 -15.12 16.46
N GLU A 28 12.10 -16.39 16.07
CA GLU A 28 11.42 -17.45 16.81
C GLU A 28 11.97 -17.60 18.23
N ARG A 29 13.30 -17.69 18.39
CA ARG A 29 13.95 -17.73 19.72
C ARG A 29 13.56 -16.53 20.58
N LEU A 30 13.57 -15.34 20.02
CA LEU A 30 13.21 -14.11 20.72
C LEU A 30 11.73 -14.09 21.13
N ILE A 31 10.82 -14.60 20.30
CA ILE A 31 9.39 -14.73 20.65
C ILE A 31 9.19 -15.78 21.74
N LEU A 32 9.83 -16.95 21.63
CA LEU A 32 9.74 -18.00 22.64
C LEU A 32 10.34 -17.57 23.98
N SER A 33 11.35 -16.70 23.98
CA SER A 33 11.90 -16.12 25.21
C SER A 33 10.91 -15.22 25.97
N LEU A 34 9.83 -14.77 25.32
CA LEU A 34 8.75 -14.00 25.94
C LEU A 34 7.58 -14.87 26.38
N ALA A 35 7.45 -16.09 25.85
CA ALA A 35 6.32 -16.94 26.17
C ALA A 35 6.43 -17.40 27.64
N PRO A 36 5.40 -17.18 28.47
CA PRO A 36 5.39 -17.74 29.81
C PRO A 36 5.42 -19.27 29.72
N THR A 37 6.24 -19.90 30.57
CA THR A 37 6.09 -21.33 30.84
C THR A 37 4.68 -21.57 31.37
N PRO A 38 3.89 -22.53 30.84
CA PRO A 38 2.57 -22.82 31.37
C PRO A 38 2.68 -23.32 32.82
N THR A 39 2.54 -22.41 33.77
CA THR A 39 2.31 -22.73 35.18
C THR A 39 0.80 -22.82 35.36
N ASP A 40 0.32 -24.00 35.73
CA ASP A 40 -1.08 -24.33 36.06
C ASP A 40 -2.11 -24.09 34.95
N GLY A 41 -2.33 -25.12 34.12
CA GLY A 41 -3.63 -25.47 33.49
C GLY A 41 -4.39 -24.42 32.68
N SER A 42 -3.87 -23.20 32.58
CA SER A 42 -4.45 -22.07 31.87
C SER A 42 -4.10 -22.21 30.39
N GLU A 43 -5.07 -21.99 29.52
CA GLU A 43 -4.80 -21.81 28.09
C GLU A 43 -3.99 -20.51 27.93
N GLY A 44 -2.65 -20.64 28.06
CA GLY A 44 -1.73 -19.54 27.85
C GLY A 44 -1.90 -18.96 26.44
N GLU A 45 -1.67 -17.65 26.31
CA GLU A 45 -1.73 -16.97 25.01
C GLU A 45 -0.82 -17.68 24.01
N LYS A 46 -1.42 -18.18 22.91
CA LYS A 46 -0.70 -19.00 21.94
C LYS A 46 0.43 -18.19 21.33
N SER A 47 1.66 -18.67 21.51
CA SER A 47 2.84 -18.06 20.92
C SER A 47 2.68 -17.89 19.41
N ASN A 48 3.05 -16.71 18.89
CA ASN A 48 3.08 -16.44 17.46
C ASN A 48 4.32 -17.01 16.76
N ALA A 49 5.24 -17.66 17.48
CA ALA A 49 6.44 -18.27 16.91
C ALA A 49 6.16 -19.18 15.69
N PRO A 50 5.17 -20.11 15.73
CA PRO A 50 4.89 -20.99 14.59
C PRO A 50 4.46 -20.24 13.32
N TYR A 51 3.88 -19.03 13.46
CA TYR A 51 3.53 -18.21 12.31
C TYR A 51 4.76 -17.79 11.51
N PHE A 52 5.83 -17.37 12.21
CA PHE A 52 7.06 -16.92 11.57
C PHE A 52 7.75 -18.07 10.85
N THR A 53 7.83 -19.24 11.48
CA THR A 53 8.40 -20.44 10.88
C THR A 53 7.62 -20.89 9.65
N ARG A 54 6.29 -20.98 9.75
CA ARG A 54 5.42 -21.35 8.61
C ARG A 54 5.54 -20.38 7.43
N ASN A 55 5.73 -19.09 7.71
CA ASN A 55 5.81 -18.04 6.70
C ASN A 55 7.25 -17.60 6.39
N ALA A 56 8.27 -18.35 6.80
CA ALA A 56 9.68 -17.97 6.62
C ALA A 56 10.00 -17.66 5.14
N HIS A 57 9.45 -18.44 4.22
CA HIS A 57 9.60 -18.23 2.77
C HIS A 57 9.10 -16.86 2.26
N ARG A 58 8.19 -16.20 2.99
CA ARG A 58 7.65 -14.87 2.66
C ARG A 58 8.44 -13.75 3.33
N MET A 59 9.25 -14.05 4.35
CA MET A 59 9.93 -13.08 5.20
C MET A 59 11.28 -12.62 4.61
N ARG A 60 11.33 -12.36 3.29
CA ARG A 60 12.55 -12.02 2.53
C ARG A 60 12.93 -10.53 2.65
N TYR A 61 12.87 -9.98 3.86
CA TYR A 61 13.10 -8.55 4.10
C TYR A 61 14.50 -8.08 3.68
N ALA A 62 15.52 -8.93 3.85
CA ALA A 62 16.88 -8.62 3.42
C ALA A 62 16.94 -8.38 1.90
N ASP A 63 16.27 -9.22 1.12
CA ASP A 63 16.22 -9.12 -0.35
C ASP A 63 15.46 -7.85 -0.76
N PHE A 64 14.29 -7.62 -0.16
CA PHE A 64 13.48 -6.42 -0.44
C PHE A 64 14.24 -5.13 -0.14
N LYS A 65 15.00 -5.11 0.97
CA LYS A 65 15.84 -3.97 1.33
C LYS A 65 16.98 -3.75 0.32
N ARG A 66 17.66 -4.82 -0.12
CA ARG A 66 18.71 -4.72 -1.15
C ARG A 66 18.16 -4.20 -2.48
N SER A 67 16.96 -4.62 -2.85
CA SER A 67 16.25 -4.16 -4.05
C SER A 67 15.58 -2.79 -3.91
N LYS A 68 15.76 -2.09 -2.77
CA LYS A 68 15.11 -0.80 -2.47
C LYS A 68 13.58 -0.85 -2.57
N LEU A 69 12.97 -2.00 -2.31
CA LEU A 69 11.53 -2.18 -2.30
C LEU A 69 10.94 -1.70 -0.98
N VAL A 70 9.68 -1.26 -1.05
CA VAL A 70 8.93 -0.84 0.14
C VAL A 70 8.61 -2.07 0.99
N ILE A 71 9.08 -2.08 2.23
CA ILE A 71 8.90 -3.17 3.20
C ILE A 71 7.72 -2.95 4.16
N GLY A 72 7.14 -1.75 4.18
CA GLY A 72 6.03 -1.38 5.05
C GLY A 72 4.68 -1.39 4.34
N SER A 73 3.62 -1.77 5.06
CA SER A 73 2.24 -1.73 4.57
C SER A 73 1.64 -0.32 4.48
N GLY A 74 2.31 0.70 5.02
CA GLY A 74 1.76 2.06 5.16
C GLY A 74 1.29 2.69 3.84
N SER A 75 2.01 2.48 2.74
CA SER A 75 1.57 2.97 1.43
C SER A 75 0.27 2.31 0.97
N VAL A 76 0.13 1.00 1.22
CA VAL A 76 -1.08 0.23 0.89
C VAL A 76 -2.24 0.63 1.79
N GLU A 77 -2.02 0.71 3.11
CA GLU A 77 -3.02 1.14 4.09
C GLU A 77 -3.52 2.56 3.82
N SER A 78 -2.61 3.48 3.50
CA SER A 78 -2.94 4.86 3.11
C SER A 78 -3.77 4.90 1.83
N SER A 79 -3.46 4.02 0.87
CA SER A 79 -4.21 3.90 -0.39
C SER A 79 -5.62 3.37 -0.11
N VAL A 80 -5.76 2.28 0.66
CA VAL A 80 -7.07 1.73 1.08
C VAL A 80 -7.88 2.78 1.82
N ARG A 81 -7.28 3.51 2.76
CA ARG A 81 -7.96 4.58 3.49
C ARG A 81 -8.50 5.65 2.54
N ARG A 82 -7.67 6.17 1.63
CA ARG A 82 -8.02 7.33 0.79
C ARG A 82 -8.91 7.02 -0.41
N ILE A 83 -8.73 5.83 -1.00
CA ILE A 83 -9.46 5.41 -2.20
C ILE A 83 -10.78 4.76 -1.78
N VAL A 84 -10.73 3.79 -0.85
CA VAL A 84 -11.89 2.97 -0.45
C VAL A 84 -12.61 3.58 0.74
N ASN A 85 -11.95 3.65 1.90
CA ASN A 85 -12.67 3.91 3.16
C ASN A 85 -13.34 5.28 3.17
N LEU A 86 -12.65 6.33 2.71
CA LEU A 86 -13.20 7.69 2.76
C LEU A 86 -14.31 7.97 1.73
N ARG A 87 -14.57 7.08 0.77
CA ARG A 87 -15.57 7.34 -0.29
C ARG A 87 -16.61 6.24 -0.42
N MET A 88 -16.18 5.00 -0.33
CA MET A 88 -16.99 3.83 -0.65
C MET A 88 -17.53 3.16 0.60
N LYS A 89 -16.84 3.30 1.74
CA LYS A 89 -17.29 2.79 3.03
C LYS A 89 -17.95 3.92 3.83
N GLY A 90 -19.28 3.97 3.80
CA GLY A 90 -20.07 4.96 4.54
C GLY A 90 -21.41 4.39 4.97
N ASN A 91 -22.06 5.05 5.94
CA ASN A 91 -23.36 4.63 6.43
C ASN A 91 -24.41 4.71 5.30
N GLY A 92 -25.26 3.69 5.20
CA GLY A 92 -26.31 3.62 4.17
C GLY A 92 -25.80 3.57 2.72
N THR A 93 -24.50 3.35 2.51
CA THR A 93 -23.93 3.30 1.15
C THR A 93 -23.93 1.87 0.63
N PHE A 94 -24.70 1.64 -0.44
CA PHE A 94 -24.72 0.39 -1.18
C PHE A 94 -24.19 0.64 -2.58
N TRP A 95 -23.37 -0.28 -3.08
CA TRP A 95 -22.80 -0.21 -4.42
C TRP A 95 -23.18 -1.46 -5.20
N ASN A 96 -23.63 -1.26 -6.44
CA ASN A 96 -23.57 -2.32 -7.43
C ASN A 96 -22.09 -2.57 -7.79
N ARG A 97 -21.72 -3.83 -8.01
CA ARG A 97 -20.33 -4.25 -8.25
C ARG A 97 -19.67 -3.43 -9.36
N GLU A 98 -20.32 -3.31 -10.51
CA GLU A 98 -19.81 -2.58 -11.68
C GLU A 98 -19.52 -1.10 -11.34
N ASN A 99 -20.43 -0.45 -10.62
CA ASN A 99 -20.27 0.95 -10.20
C ASN A 99 -19.17 1.11 -9.15
N ALA A 100 -18.99 0.12 -8.25
CA ALA A 100 -17.90 0.11 -7.29
C ALA A 100 -16.54 0.00 -7.99
N GLU A 101 -16.42 -0.91 -8.96
CA GLU A 101 -15.20 -1.12 -9.75
C GLU A 101 -14.84 0.13 -10.57
N GLY A 102 -15.82 0.75 -11.24
CA GLY A 102 -15.61 2.01 -11.96
C GLY A 102 -15.16 3.15 -11.03
N MET A 103 -15.79 3.29 -9.86
CA MET A 103 -15.41 4.30 -8.86
C MET A 103 -14.00 4.05 -8.29
N LEU A 104 -13.63 2.80 -8.03
CA LEU A 104 -12.28 2.42 -7.60
C LEU A 104 -11.24 2.81 -8.65
N LEU A 105 -11.50 2.50 -9.91
CA LEU A 105 -10.60 2.82 -11.02
C LEU A 105 -10.36 4.32 -11.11
N ILE A 106 -11.43 5.11 -11.22
CA ILE A 106 -11.36 6.57 -11.36
C ILE A 106 -10.61 7.18 -10.16
N ARG A 107 -10.94 6.78 -8.93
CA ARG A 107 -10.28 7.34 -7.74
C ARG A 107 -8.83 6.93 -7.59
N SER A 108 -8.45 5.74 -8.04
CA SER A 108 -7.06 5.29 -8.02
C SER A 108 -6.20 6.17 -8.92
N TYR A 109 -6.64 6.42 -10.16
CA TYR A 109 -5.95 7.32 -11.08
C TYR A 109 -5.95 8.77 -10.61
N LEU A 110 -7.08 9.26 -10.09
CA LEU A 110 -7.16 10.60 -9.50
C LEU A 110 -6.16 10.79 -8.35
N LYS A 111 -6.07 9.82 -7.42
CA LYS A 111 -5.13 9.91 -6.28
C LYS A 111 -3.68 9.69 -6.67
N ALA A 112 -3.42 9.03 -7.80
CA ALA A 112 -2.10 8.92 -8.39
C ALA A 112 -1.70 10.18 -9.19
N GLY A 113 -2.61 11.13 -9.42
CA GLY A 113 -2.35 12.30 -10.28
C GLY A 113 -2.30 11.94 -11.77
N ARG A 114 -2.94 10.85 -12.17
CA ARG A 114 -2.88 10.25 -13.52
C ARG A 114 -4.25 10.20 -14.19
N LEU A 115 -5.15 11.11 -13.84
CA LEU A 115 -6.51 11.09 -14.39
C LEU A 115 -6.49 11.24 -15.93
N ASP A 116 -5.57 12.03 -16.45
CA ASP A 116 -5.40 12.24 -17.89
C ASP A 116 -5.04 10.93 -18.62
N ASP A 117 -4.21 10.07 -18.02
CA ASP A 117 -3.88 8.74 -18.58
C ASP A 117 -5.14 7.86 -18.70
N LEU A 118 -6.02 7.91 -17.70
CA LEU A 118 -7.26 7.16 -17.71
C LEU A 118 -8.23 7.70 -18.78
N ALA A 119 -8.32 9.03 -18.89
CA ALA A 119 -9.14 9.68 -19.90
C ALA A 119 -8.65 9.32 -21.31
N ASP A 120 -7.33 9.39 -21.55
CA ASP A 120 -6.72 8.99 -22.81
C ASP A 120 -7.02 7.54 -23.16
N TRP A 121 -6.80 6.62 -22.21
CA TRP A 121 -7.07 5.20 -22.40
C TRP A 121 -8.54 4.93 -22.72
N SER A 122 -9.46 5.64 -22.07
CA SER A 122 -10.90 5.53 -22.33
C SER A 122 -11.28 6.06 -23.71
N LEU A 123 -10.68 7.18 -24.13
CA LEU A 123 -10.94 7.79 -25.42
C LEU A 123 -10.33 6.99 -26.56
N GLN A 124 -9.16 6.39 -26.39
CA GLN A 124 -8.56 5.51 -27.40
C GLN A 124 -9.43 4.28 -27.72
N GLN A 125 -10.16 3.76 -26.74
CA GLN A 125 -11.05 2.61 -26.95
C GLN A 125 -12.33 2.96 -27.72
N THR A 126 -12.83 4.19 -27.54
CA THR A 126 -14.10 4.64 -28.11
C THR A 126 -13.92 5.46 -29.39
N THR A 127 -12.77 6.10 -29.53
CA THR A 127 -12.44 7.02 -30.62
C THR A 127 -11.02 6.75 -31.13
N PRO A 128 -10.86 5.93 -32.19
CA PRO A 128 -9.56 5.58 -32.76
C PRO A 128 -8.73 6.80 -33.24
N TRP A 129 -9.40 7.93 -33.52
CA TRP A 129 -8.77 9.17 -33.96
C TRP A 129 -8.25 10.05 -32.81
N TRP A 130 -8.56 9.74 -31.54
CA TRP A 130 -8.17 10.56 -30.38
C TRP A 130 -6.66 10.80 -30.31
N THR A 131 -5.85 9.78 -30.60
CA THR A 131 -4.39 9.88 -30.58
C THR A 131 -3.88 10.95 -31.55
N ALA A 132 -4.43 10.98 -32.77
CA ALA A 132 -4.07 11.97 -33.78
C ALA A 132 -4.51 13.39 -33.38
N ALA A 133 -5.74 13.54 -32.87
CA ALA A 133 -6.27 14.82 -32.42
C ALA A 133 -5.49 15.38 -31.21
N LYS A 134 -5.12 14.53 -30.25
CA LYS A 134 -4.33 14.93 -29.08
C LYS A 134 -2.96 15.45 -29.48
N GLN A 135 -2.32 14.85 -30.49
CA GLN A 135 -1.03 15.31 -30.98
C GLN A 135 -1.10 16.69 -31.63
N GLN A 136 -2.19 17.01 -32.34
CA GLN A 136 -2.47 18.36 -32.83
C GLN A 136 -2.74 19.38 -31.71
N LEU A 137 -3.45 18.97 -30.65
CA LEU A 137 -3.76 19.83 -29.50
C LEU A 137 -2.56 20.10 -28.59
N SER A 138 -1.55 19.22 -28.61
CA SER A 138 -0.34 19.33 -27.79
C SER A 138 0.73 20.25 -28.41
N GLY A 139 0.52 20.72 -29.65
CA GLY A 139 1.35 21.72 -30.29
C GLY A 139 1.15 23.13 -29.70
N PRO A 140 2.06 24.09 -29.97
CA PRO A 140 1.85 25.48 -29.57
C PRO A 140 0.53 25.99 -30.16
N LEU A 141 -0.27 26.69 -29.35
CA LEU A 141 -1.52 27.30 -29.78
C LEU A 141 -1.30 28.07 -31.09
N PRO A 142 -2.12 27.84 -32.13
CA PRO A 142 -2.05 28.62 -33.36
C PRO A 142 -2.12 30.12 -33.04
N GLU A 143 -1.27 30.93 -33.68
CA GLU A 143 -1.11 32.38 -33.46
C GLU A 143 -2.46 33.13 -33.35
N ALA A 144 -3.47 32.67 -34.10
CA ALA A 144 -4.83 33.20 -34.11
C ALA A 144 -5.57 33.15 -32.74
N ARG A 145 -5.24 32.21 -31.84
CA ARG A 145 -5.85 32.14 -30.48
C ARG A 145 -5.11 32.98 -29.43
N ARG A 146 -3.89 33.43 -29.70
CA ARG A 146 -3.14 34.30 -28.77
C ARG A 146 -3.75 35.69 -28.67
N ILE A 147 -4.32 36.19 -29.76
CA ILE A 147 -4.91 37.53 -29.83
C ILE A 147 -6.23 37.61 -29.07
N GLN A 148 -6.99 36.50 -28.94
CA GLN A 148 -8.27 36.49 -28.23
C GLN A 148 -8.13 36.40 -26.69
N LEU A 149 -7.08 35.77 -26.17
CA LEU A 149 -6.84 35.64 -24.72
C LEU A 149 -6.05 36.80 -24.11
N ALA A 150 -5.35 37.60 -24.92
CA ALA A 150 -4.70 38.84 -24.46
C ALA A 150 -5.65 40.05 -24.43
N ALA A 151 -6.88 39.89 -24.91
CA ALA A 151 -7.93 40.91 -24.96
C ALA A 151 -9.11 40.64 -24.01
N SER A 152 -8.95 39.69 -23.06
CA SER A 152 -9.92 39.36 -22.00
C SER A 152 -9.25 39.46 -20.64
#